data_AF-A0A3N5KAL7-F1
#
_entry.id   AF-A0A3N5KAL7-F1
#
_cell.length_a   1.000
_cell.length_b   1.000
_cell.length_c   1.000
_cell.angle_alpha   90.00
_cell.angle_beta   90.00
_cell.angle_gamma   90.00
#
_symmetry.space_group_name_H-M   'P 1'
#
loop_
_entity.id
_entity.type
_entity.pdbx_description
1 polymer ?
#
loop_
_entity_poly.entity_id
_entity_poly.type
_entity_poly.pdbx_seq_one_letter_code
_entity_poly.pdbx_strand_id
1 'polypeptide(L)'
;AEAQVPPGHPQKTILATYIKEYEARFKQPTSTFGGYAWDAIMLVAQAIRNAKSAEPAAIRDALERIRGFWGTTGEYNFSAEDHNGLTEEAFVMVRIVKGDWEMLR
;
A
#
# COMPACT_ATOMS: atom_id res chain seq x y z
N ALA A 1 10.79 10.10 -1.22
CA ALA A 1 10.56 9.15 -2.34
C ALA A 1 9.10 9.09 -2.79
N GLU A 2 8.13 8.88 -1.89
CA GLU A 2 6.70 8.70 -2.24
C GLU A 2 6.10 9.87 -3.06
N ALA A 3 6.46 11.12 -2.75
CA ALA A 3 6.06 12.30 -3.52
C ALA A 3 6.67 12.37 -4.94
N GLN A 4 7.67 11.55 -5.26
CA GLN A 4 8.39 11.54 -6.54
C GLN A 4 7.77 10.57 -7.56
N VAL A 5 6.69 9.85 -7.19
CA VAL A 5 5.95 8.97 -8.11
C VAL A 5 5.42 9.76 -9.32
N PRO A 6 5.65 9.27 -10.56
CA PRO A 6 5.25 9.97 -11.79
C PRO A 6 3.75 10.30 -11.87
N PRO A 7 3.36 11.43 -12.48
CA PRO A 7 1.97 11.69 -12.85
C PRO A 7 1.37 10.53 -13.65
N GLY A 8 0.12 10.15 -13.36
CA GLY A 8 -0.59 9.07 -14.05
C GLY A 8 -0.37 7.66 -13.47
N HIS A 9 0.61 7.47 -12.58
CA HIS A 9 0.76 6.19 -11.88
C HIS A 9 -0.45 5.95 -10.94
N PRO A 10 -1.08 4.76 -10.93
CA PRO A 10 -2.28 4.48 -10.13
C PRO A 10 -2.10 4.77 -8.63
N GLN A 11 -0.88 4.54 -8.12
CA GLN A 11 -0.55 4.75 -6.71
C GLN A 11 -0.46 6.22 -6.29
N LYS A 12 -0.27 7.17 -7.23
CA LYS A 12 0.04 8.57 -6.90
C LYS A 12 -1.04 9.23 -6.06
N THR A 13 -2.30 9.03 -6.43
CA THR A 13 -3.44 9.61 -5.71
C THR A 13 -3.58 9.00 -4.31
N ILE A 14 -3.31 7.71 -4.16
CA ILE A 14 -3.37 7.01 -2.88
C ILE A 14 -2.31 7.56 -1.92
N LEU A 15 -1.06 7.67 -2.38
CA LEU A 15 0.04 8.24 -1.60
C LEU A 15 -0.24 9.69 -1.20
N ALA A 16 -0.68 10.53 -2.15
CA ALA A 16 -0.98 11.93 -1.88
C ALA A 16 -2.11 12.09 -0.84
N THR A 17 -3.16 11.27 -0.93
CA THR A 17 -4.26 11.27 0.05
C THR A 17 -3.78 10.81 1.42
N TYR A 18 -3.05 9.70 1.49
CA TYR A 18 -2.53 9.16 2.75
C TYR A 18 -1.61 10.16 3.46
N ILE A 19 -0.65 10.76 2.75
CA ILE A 19 0.26 11.78 3.29
C ILE A 19 -0.54 12.96 3.84
N LYS A 20 -1.47 13.50 3.05
CA LYS A 20 -2.30 14.64 3.45
C LYS A 20 -3.11 14.34 4.71
N GLU A 21 -3.80 13.20 4.77
CA GLU A 21 -4.65 12.84 5.90
C GLU A 21 -3.85 12.55 7.16
N TYR A 22 -2.72 11.84 7.02
CA TYR A 22 -1.83 11.53 8.13
C TYR A 22 -1.24 12.79 8.75
N GLU A 23 -0.65 13.67 7.93
CA GLU A 23 -0.04 14.91 8.40
C GLU A 23 -1.07 15.87 8.99
N ALA A 24 -2.27 15.95 8.39
CA ALA A 24 -3.36 16.77 8.91
C ALA A 24 -3.81 16.29 10.29
N ARG A 25 -3.84 14.99 10.54
CA ARG A 25 -4.30 14.41 11.80
C ARG A 25 -3.23 14.42 12.90
N PHE A 26 -2.03 13.98 12.57
CA PHE A 26 -0.97 13.72 13.55
C PHE A 26 0.05 14.84 13.66
N LYS A 27 0.01 15.83 12.77
CA LYS A 27 0.91 17.01 12.77
C LYS A 27 2.40 16.62 12.73
N GLN A 28 2.71 15.53 12.05
CA GLN A 28 4.07 15.03 11.84
C GLN A 28 4.18 14.41 10.44
N PRO A 29 5.37 14.39 9.83
CA PRO A 29 5.59 13.74 8.55
C PRO A 29 5.22 12.26 8.58
N THR A 30 4.83 11.72 7.43
CA THR A 30 4.66 10.28 7.27
C THR A 30 5.98 9.53 7.35
N SER A 31 5.89 8.25 7.69
CA SER A 31 6.93 7.26 7.40
C SER A 31 6.30 6.08 6.68
N THR A 32 7.10 5.36 5.90
CA THR A 32 6.62 4.19 5.13
C THR A 32 6.00 3.12 6.04
N PHE A 33 6.45 2.99 7.30
CA PHE A 33 5.89 2.05 8.27
C PHE A 33 4.39 2.26 8.55
N GLY A 34 3.93 3.51 8.54
CA GLY A 34 2.50 3.79 8.69
C GLY A 34 1.68 3.31 7.48
N GLY A 35 2.27 3.40 6.28
CA GLY A 35 1.66 2.90 5.04
C GLY A 35 1.41 1.39 5.07
N TYR A 36 2.36 0.62 5.63
CA TYR A 36 2.18 -0.84 5.78
C TYR A 36 0.97 -1.19 6.65
N ALA A 37 0.79 -0.49 7.77
CA ALA A 37 -0.37 -0.71 8.64
C ALA A 37 -1.68 -0.32 7.96
N TRP A 38 -1.67 0.79 7.21
CA TRP A 38 -2.82 1.23 6.42
C TRP A 38 -3.22 0.18 5.37
N ASP A 39 -2.26 -0.29 4.58
CA ASP A 39 -2.50 -1.29 3.54
C ASP A 39 -3.05 -2.59 4.12
N ALA A 40 -2.48 -3.08 5.22
CA ALA A 40 -2.97 -4.28 5.91
C ALA A 40 -4.44 -4.14 6.35
N ILE A 41 -4.80 -3.00 6.96
CA ILE A 41 -6.18 -2.75 7.40
C ILE A 41 -7.12 -2.67 6.20
N MET A 42 -6.72 -1.98 5.14
CA MET A 42 -7.55 -1.79 3.95
C MET A 42 -7.77 -3.10 3.17
N LEU A 43 -6.75 -3.97 3.12
CA LEU A 43 -6.85 -5.32 2.56
C LEU A 43 -7.83 -6.19 3.36
N VAL A 44 -7.74 -6.19 4.68
CA VAL A 44 -8.71 -6.92 5.53
C VAL A 44 -10.11 -6.36 5.34
N ALA A 45 -10.28 -5.04 5.29
CA ALA A 45 -11.57 -4.42 5.04
C ALA A 45 -12.14 -4.82 3.65
N GLN A 46 -11.29 -4.91 2.63
CA GLN A 46 -11.68 -5.38 1.30
C GLN A 46 -12.09 -6.86 1.32
N ALA A 47 -11.34 -7.71 2.02
CA ALA A 47 -11.66 -9.12 2.18
C ALA A 47 -13.01 -9.31 2.89
N ILE A 48 -13.28 -8.57 3.96
CA ILE A 48 -14.58 -8.59 4.67
C ILE A 48 -15.71 -8.18 3.72
N ARG A 49 -15.53 -7.12 2.92
CA ARG A 49 -16.54 -6.68 1.93
C ARG A 49 -16.81 -7.76 0.88
N ASN A 50 -15.75 -8.40 0.36
CA ASN A 50 -15.86 -9.45 -0.64
C ASN A 50 -16.55 -10.71 -0.08
N ALA A 51 -16.20 -11.11 1.14
CA ALA A 51 -16.75 -12.28 1.81
C ALA A 51 -18.17 -12.04 2.37
N LYS A 52 -18.57 -10.77 2.57
CA LYS A 52 -19.76 -10.37 3.33
C LYS A 52 -19.78 -11.00 4.73
N SER A 53 -18.61 -11.20 5.33
CA SER A 53 -18.41 -11.85 6.61
C SER A 53 -17.10 -11.38 7.24
N ALA A 54 -17.10 -11.26 8.57
CA ALA A 54 -15.90 -10.96 9.35
C ALA A 54 -15.33 -12.21 10.06
N GLU A 55 -15.81 -13.41 9.70
CA GLU A 55 -15.27 -14.66 10.25
C GLU A 55 -13.83 -14.91 9.75
N PRO A 56 -12.91 -15.39 10.60
CA PRO A 56 -11.50 -15.53 10.24
C PRO A 56 -11.25 -16.36 8.96
N ALA A 57 -11.96 -17.49 8.81
CA ALA A 57 -11.83 -18.35 7.63
C ALA A 57 -12.30 -17.64 6.34
N ALA A 58 -13.38 -16.86 6.44
CA ALA A 58 -13.94 -16.12 5.32
C ALA A 58 -13.02 -14.97 4.87
N ILE A 59 -12.39 -14.28 5.83
CA ILE A 59 -11.39 -13.25 5.55
C ILE A 59 -10.18 -13.85 4.84
N ARG A 60 -9.64 -14.96 5.36
CA ARG A 60 -8.50 -15.67 4.73
C ARG A 60 -8.81 -16.05 3.29
N ASP A 61 -9.93 -16.73 3.06
CA ASP A 61 -10.34 -17.17 1.71
C ASP A 61 -10.57 -15.99 0.75
N ALA A 62 -11.04 -14.86 1.25
CA ALA A 62 -11.24 -13.66 0.44
C ALA A 62 -9.95 -12.91 0.15
N LEU A 63 -8.99 -12.87 1.08
CA LEU A 63 -7.66 -12.25 0.87
C LEU A 63 -6.93 -12.93 -0.31
N GLU A 64 -6.90 -14.26 -0.34
CA GLU A 64 -6.26 -15.05 -1.41
C GLU A 64 -6.84 -14.77 -2.81
N ARG A 65 -8.03 -14.16 -2.89
CA ARG A 65 -8.73 -13.79 -4.13
C ARG A 65 -8.59 -12.32 -4.51
N ILE A 66 -7.95 -11.49 -3.68
CA ILE A 66 -7.70 -10.08 -4.01
C ILE A 66 -6.65 -9.99 -5.13
N ARG A 67 -7.00 -9.24 -6.18
CA ARG A 67 -6.13 -8.86 -7.31
C ARG A 67 -6.35 -7.40 -7.63
N GLY A 68 -5.32 -6.73 -8.15
CA GLY A 68 -5.38 -5.34 -8.58
C GLY A 68 -5.67 -4.33 -7.47
N PHE A 69 -5.32 -4.67 -6.22
CA PHE A 69 -5.54 -3.77 -5.09
C PHE A 69 -4.36 -2.81 -4.94
N TRP A 70 -4.53 -1.55 -5.30
CA TRP A 70 -3.51 -0.53 -5.09
C TRP A 70 -3.52 -0.02 -3.65
N GLY A 71 -2.40 -0.21 -2.94
CA GLY A 71 -2.10 0.37 -1.64
C GLY A 71 -0.97 1.40 -1.69
N THR A 72 -0.54 1.87 -0.53
CA THR A 72 0.62 2.77 -0.38
C THR A 72 1.95 2.08 -0.73
N THR A 73 2.01 0.75 -0.62
CA THR A 73 3.22 -0.05 -0.86
C THR A 73 3.33 -0.49 -2.32
N GLY A 74 2.22 -0.87 -2.96
CA GLY A 74 2.20 -1.28 -4.36
C GLY A 74 0.84 -1.83 -4.77
N GLU A 75 0.81 -2.54 -5.89
CA GLU A 75 -0.37 -3.31 -6.30
C GLU A 75 -0.32 -4.73 -5.71
N TYR A 76 -1.30 -5.06 -4.90
CA TYR A 76 -1.45 -6.38 -4.29
C TYR A 76 -2.26 -7.32 -5.18
N ASN A 77 -1.63 -8.46 -5.48
CA ASN A 77 -2.14 -9.58 -6.24
C ASN A 77 -1.83 -10.89 -5.51
N PHE A 78 -2.65 -11.22 -4.52
CA PHE A 78 -2.45 -12.43 -3.70
C PHE A 78 -2.68 -13.71 -4.50
N SER A 79 -2.50 -14.88 -3.90
CA SER A 79 -3.05 -16.15 -4.35
C SER A 79 -3.09 -17.12 -3.18
N ALA A 80 -3.53 -18.37 -3.39
CA ALA A 80 -3.43 -19.39 -2.34
C ALA A 80 -1.94 -19.73 -2.07
N GLU A 81 -1.08 -19.55 -3.07
CA GLU A 81 0.35 -19.88 -3.06
C GLU A 81 1.26 -18.67 -2.75
N ASP A 82 0.76 -17.45 -2.88
CA ASP A 82 1.49 -16.20 -2.61
C ASP A 82 0.67 -15.28 -1.70
N HIS A 83 1.11 -15.22 -0.43
CA HIS A 83 0.51 -14.39 0.62
C HIS A 83 1.26 -13.06 0.83
N ASN A 84 2.24 -12.74 -0.02
CA ASN A 84 2.83 -11.40 -0.10
C ASN A 84 2.06 -10.55 -1.12
N GLY A 85 1.87 -11.10 -2.33
CA GLY A 85 1.09 -10.47 -3.39
C GLY A 85 1.70 -9.20 -3.99
N LEU A 86 2.92 -8.85 -3.59
CA LEU A 86 3.71 -7.78 -4.18
C LEU A 86 4.83 -8.38 -5.03
N THR A 87 5.13 -7.71 -6.13
CA THR A 87 6.20 -8.10 -7.07
C THR A 87 7.34 -7.08 -7.04
N GLU A 88 8.38 -7.30 -7.85
CA GLU A 88 9.55 -6.41 -7.91
C GLU A 88 9.18 -4.98 -8.34
N GLU A 89 8.08 -4.82 -9.07
CA GLU A 89 7.53 -3.53 -9.49
C GLU A 89 7.04 -2.64 -8.33
N ALA A 90 6.83 -3.22 -7.14
CA ALA A 90 6.54 -2.45 -5.92
C ALA A 90 7.78 -1.73 -5.35
N PHE A 91 8.98 -2.09 -5.82
CA PHE A 91 10.22 -1.52 -5.33
C PHE A 91 10.74 -0.44 -6.26
N VAL A 92 11.27 0.61 -5.65
CA VAL A 92 12.02 1.66 -6.33
C VAL A 92 13.39 1.76 -5.70
N MET A 93 14.42 1.95 -6.53
CA MET A 93 15.75 2.18 -6.01
C MET A 93 15.87 3.64 -5.56
N VAL A 94 16.43 3.87 -4.39
CA VAL A 94 16.63 5.21 -3.83
C VAL A 94 18.08 5.41 -3.44
N ARG A 95 18.53 6.65 -3.48
CA ARG A 95 19.81 7.08 -2.91
C ARG A 95 19.60 8.21 -1.91
N ILE A 96 20.55 8.35 -0.99
CA ILE A 96 20.56 9.48 -0.05
C ILE A 96 21.34 10.64 -0.66
N VAL A 97 20.69 11.79 -0.81
CA VAL A 97 21.31 13.04 -1.29
C VAL A 97 20.96 14.16 -0.32
N LYS A 98 21.98 14.79 0.28
CA LYS A 98 21.83 15.87 1.27
C LYS A 98 20.88 15.53 2.44
N GLY A 99 20.87 14.26 2.85
CA GLY A 99 20.05 13.78 3.96
C GLY A 99 18.60 13.44 3.59
N ASP A 100 18.23 13.49 2.30
CA ASP A 100 16.90 13.13 1.81
C ASP A 100 16.96 11.97 0.80
N TRP A 101 15.83 11.30 0.61
CA TRP A 101 15.65 10.18 -0.31
C TRP A 101 15.32 10.66 -1.72
N GLU A 102 16.22 10.40 -2.66
CA GLU A 102 16.00 10.65 -4.09
C GLU A 102 15.77 9.30 -4.80
N MET A 103 14.65 9.19 -5.52
CA MET A 103 14.35 8.03 -6.36
C MET A 103 15.32 8.01 -7.55
N LEU A 104 15.99 6.87 -7.76
CA LEU A 104 16.76 6.64 -8.97
C LEU A 104 15.79 6.47 -10.14
N ARG A 105 16.07 7.20 -11.22
CA ARG A 105 15.35 7.06 -12.49
C ARG A 105 16.04 6.04 -13.38
#